data_AF-A0A5C4W1S5-F1
#
_entry.id   AF-A0A5C4W1S5-F1
#
_cell.length_a   1.000
_cell.length_b   1.000
_cell.length_c   1.000
_cell.angle_alpha   90.00
_cell.angle_beta   90.00
_cell.angle_gamma   90.00
#
_symmetry.space_group_name_H-M   'P 1'
#
loop_
_entity.id
_entity.type
_entity.pdbx_description
1 polymer ?
#
loop_
_entity_poly.entity_id
_entity_poly.type
_entity_poly.pdbx_seq_one_letter_code
_entity_poly.pdbx_strand_id
1 'polypeptide(L)'
;MSITTSDDVLSRWLPFRTLTGAEPGALPLYCLPHAGGAASAFRAWQRKLPGVAVQPVQPPGRESRHREPPYLEMPPLVSDLADAVLADVETSAAGRRYALYGHSLGAIVAFELVREIRRRGGPPPVHLFVSGSDAPHLTYEDGPPVGGMSRDEVVALLRRLGGTPEWLLADPEALAMILPAVQADFTVKETYVYRDEPPLDVPISALLSSADPRISPAKSAGWRAQTSVRYVAHPFDGGHFAVFEQAPRTHAIVSEALRPWV
;
A
#
# COMPACT_ATOMS: atom_id res chain seq x y z
N MET A 1 -0.11 22.86 -22.89
CA MET A 1 -0.96 22.02 -22.00
C MET A 1 -1.14 20.69 -22.71
N SER A 2 -0.39 19.67 -22.31
CA SER A 2 -0.54 18.33 -22.89
C SER A 2 -1.79 17.71 -22.28
N ILE A 3 -2.73 17.26 -23.11
CA ILE A 3 -3.90 16.50 -22.65
C ILE A 3 -3.38 15.12 -22.26
N THR A 4 -3.15 14.91 -20.98
CA THR A 4 -2.85 13.60 -20.41
C THR A 4 -4.04 12.69 -20.71
N THR A 5 -3.85 11.64 -21.51
CA THR A 5 -4.91 10.67 -21.80
C THR A 5 -5.16 9.79 -20.56
N SER A 6 -6.34 9.18 -20.44
CA SER A 6 -6.65 8.25 -19.34
C SER A 6 -5.63 7.11 -19.25
N ASP A 7 -5.13 6.62 -20.38
CA ASP A 7 -4.08 5.59 -20.44
C ASP A 7 -2.73 6.08 -19.91
N ASP A 8 -2.38 7.35 -20.12
CA ASP A 8 -1.13 7.93 -19.60
C ASP A 8 -1.20 8.05 -18.06
N VAL A 9 -2.36 8.43 -17.51
CA VAL A 9 -2.59 8.43 -16.05
C VAL A 9 -2.50 7.03 -15.46
N LEU A 10 -3.14 6.04 -16.10
CA LEU A 10 -3.11 4.64 -15.66
C LEU A 10 -1.70 4.05 -15.70
N SER A 11 -0.97 4.26 -16.79
CA SER A 11 0.37 3.71 -16.96
C SER A 11 1.38 4.27 -15.95
N ARG A 12 1.19 5.51 -15.50
CA ARG A 12 2.02 6.13 -14.45
C ARG A 12 1.80 5.47 -13.10
N TRP A 13 0.54 5.26 -12.69
CA TRP A 13 0.24 4.63 -11.41
C TRP A 13 0.46 3.11 -11.42
N LEU A 14 0.29 2.44 -12.56
CA LEU A 14 0.34 0.98 -12.69
C LEU A 14 1.35 0.56 -13.78
N PRO A 15 2.67 0.77 -13.57
CA PRO A 15 3.69 0.60 -14.61
C PRO A 15 3.88 -0.85 -15.07
N PHE A 16 3.34 -1.83 -14.34
CA PHE A 16 3.45 -3.25 -14.66
C PHE A 16 2.14 -3.89 -15.09
N ARG A 17 1.09 -3.09 -15.37
CA ARG A 17 -0.25 -3.55 -15.74
C ARG A 17 -0.24 -4.50 -16.94
N THR A 18 0.57 -4.19 -17.96
CA THR A 18 0.66 -4.93 -19.23
C THR A 18 1.63 -6.12 -19.20
N LEU A 19 2.42 -6.28 -18.13
CA LEU A 19 3.39 -7.38 -18.00
C LEU A 19 2.77 -8.65 -17.38
N THR A 20 1.46 -8.65 -17.17
CA THR A 20 0.79 -9.77 -16.52
C THR A 20 0.53 -10.87 -17.54
N GLY A 21 1.09 -12.06 -17.28
CA GLY A 21 0.54 -13.33 -17.79
C GLY A 21 -0.73 -13.72 -17.02
N ALA A 22 -1.52 -12.72 -16.60
CA ALA A 22 -2.79 -12.95 -15.94
C ALA A 22 -3.81 -13.25 -17.04
N GLU A 23 -4.48 -14.39 -16.89
CA GLU A 23 -5.53 -14.81 -17.80
C GLU A 23 -6.59 -13.69 -17.97
N PRO A 24 -7.20 -13.54 -19.17
CA PRO A 24 -8.32 -12.62 -19.35
C PRO A 24 -9.37 -12.81 -18.24
N GLY A 25 -9.68 -11.73 -17.51
CA GLY A 25 -10.66 -11.75 -16.41
C GLY A 25 -10.10 -12.03 -15.01
N ALA A 26 -8.78 -12.19 -14.85
CA ALA A 26 -8.14 -12.27 -13.54
C ALA A 26 -8.47 -11.07 -12.66
N LEU A 27 -8.65 -11.30 -11.35
CA LEU A 27 -9.03 -10.28 -10.38
C LEU A 27 -7.88 -9.30 -10.11
N PRO A 28 -8.03 -7.99 -10.38
CA PRO A 28 -7.01 -7.00 -10.04
C PRO A 28 -6.78 -6.92 -8.52
N LEU A 29 -5.51 -6.99 -8.11
CA LEU A 29 -5.07 -6.73 -6.75
C LEU A 29 -4.10 -5.54 -6.75
N TYR A 30 -4.59 -4.34 -6.42
CA TYR A 30 -3.74 -3.15 -6.33
C TYR A 30 -2.91 -3.20 -5.06
N CYS A 31 -1.58 -3.19 -5.22
CA CYS A 31 -0.64 -3.33 -4.12
C CYS A 31 0.06 -2.00 -3.83
N LEU A 32 -0.25 -1.42 -2.67
CA LEU A 32 0.26 -0.13 -2.23
C LEU A 32 1.48 -0.32 -1.33
N PRO A 33 2.64 0.27 -1.67
CA PRO A 33 3.87 0.09 -0.94
C PRO A 33 3.90 0.86 0.39
N HIS A 34 4.88 0.49 1.22
CA HIS A 34 5.26 1.22 2.43
C HIS A 34 5.94 2.55 2.09
N ALA A 35 6.19 3.36 3.12
CA ALA A 35 6.93 4.61 2.98
C ALA A 35 8.33 4.36 2.37
N GLY A 36 8.68 5.12 1.33
CA GLY A 36 9.90 4.92 0.53
C GLY A 36 9.84 3.78 -0.47
N GLY A 37 8.88 2.86 -0.34
CA GLY A 37 8.70 1.73 -1.23
C GLY A 37 8.05 2.11 -2.55
N ALA A 38 8.31 1.32 -3.58
CA ALA A 38 7.81 1.54 -4.94
C ALA A 38 7.12 0.30 -5.51
N ALA A 39 6.63 0.39 -6.75
CA ALA A 39 5.92 -0.70 -7.43
C ALA A 39 6.77 -1.98 -7.52
N SER A 40 8.09 -1.85 -7.60
CA SER A 40 9.03 -2.98 -7.62
C SER A 40 8.88 -3.95 -6.44
N ALA A 41 8.43 -3.47 -5.27
CA ALA A 41 8.24 -4.29 -4.06
C ALA A 41 7.24 -5.46 -4.27
N PHE A 42 6.28 -5.30 -5.18
CA PHE A 42 5.27 -6.32 -5.48
C PHE A 42 5.45 -6.97 -6.86
N ARG A 43 6.45 -6.54 -7.64
CA ARG A 43 6.65 -7.04 -9.02
C ARG A 43 6.80 -8.56 -9.08
N ALA A 44 7.49 -9.15 -8.10
CA ALA A 44 7.67 -10.61 -8.04
C ALA A 44 6.35 -11.38 -7.80
N TRP A 45 5.33 -10.74 -7.21
CA TRP A 45 4.06 -11.38 -6.87
C TRP A 45 3.19 -11.65 -8.09
N GLN A 46 3.38 -10.91 -9.20
CA GLN A 46 2.63 -11.07 -10.45
C GLN A 46 2.69 -12.50 -11.00
N ARG A 47 3.73 -13.29 -10.64
CA ARG A 47 3.92 -14.68 -11.07
C ARG A 47 3.59 -15.71 -10.00
N LYS A 48 2.98 -15.31 -8.87
CA LYS A 48 2.81 -16.16 -7.68
C LYS A 48 1.36 -16.35 -7.24
N LEU A 49 0.42 -15.59 -7.81
CA LEU A 49 -1.00 -15.62 -7.46
C LEU A 49 -1.85 -15.95 -8.70
N PRO A 50 -2.08 -17.24 -9.01
CA PRO A 50 -2.92 -17.63 -10.13
C PRO A 50 -4.33 -17.03 -10.05
N GLY A 51 -4.83 -16.53 -11.19
CA GLY A 51 -6.14 -15.89 -11.33
C GLY A 51 -6.26 -14.50 -10.66
N VAL A 52 -5.19 -14.00 -10.03
CA VAL A 52 -5.10 -12.63 -9.50
C VAL A 52 -4.11 -11.85 -10.36
N ALA A 53 -4.57 -10.73 -10.92
CA ALA A 53 -3.72 -9.78 -11.62
C ALA A 53 -3.13 -8.80 -10.60
N VAL A 54 -1.92 -9.08 -10.10
CA VAL A 54 -1.23 -8.17 -9.19
C VAL A 54 -0.86 -6.88 -9.94
N GLN A 55 -1.34 -5.75 -9.42
CA GLN A 55 -1.15 -4.40 -9.94
C GLN A 55 -0.34 -3.55 -8.95
N PRO A 56 1.01 -3.58 -8.99
CA PRO A 56 1.81 -2.76 -8.10
C PRO A 56 1.62 -1.27 -8.38
N VAL A 57 1.29 -0.50 -7.35
CA VAL A 57 1.07 0.94 -7.45
C VAL A 57 2.42 1.67 -7.36
N GLN A 58 2.65 2.64 -8.25
CA GLN A 58 3.83 3.48 -8.31
C GLN A 58 3.52 4.91 -7.84
N PRO A 59 3.86 5.27 -6.59
CA PRO A 59 3.71 6.64 -6.12
C PRO A 59 4.76 7.56 -6.77
N PRO A 60 4.50 8.87 -6.84
CA PRO A 60 5.45 9.85 -7.39
C PRO A 60 6.69 10.02 -6.51
N GLY A 61 7.73 10.62 -7.09
CA GLY A 61 9.01 10.89 -6.42
C GLY A 61 10.01 9.74 -6.46
N ARG A 62 9.68 8.60 -7.10
CA ARG A 62 10.56 7.43 -7.16
C ARG A 62 10.35 6.57 -8.41
N GLU A 63 11.37 5.76 -8.72
CA GLU A 63 11.45 4.89 -9.90
C GLU A 63 11.01 5.59 -11.21
N SER A 64 10.03 5.06 -11.94
CA SER A 64 9.55 5.65 -13.21
C SER A 64 8.95 7.05 -13.03
N ARG A 65 8.59 7.45 -11.80
CA ARG A 65 8.01 8.76 -11.46
C ARG A 65 8.96 9.63 -10.61
N HIS A 66 10.27 9.39 -10.66
CA HIS A 66 11.27 10.14 -9.86
C HIS A 66 11.33 11.66 -10.13
N ARG A 67 10.85 12.12 -11.30
CA ARG A 67 10.79 13.56 -11.63
C ARG A 67 9.55 14.27 -11.11
N GLU A 68 8.59 13.52 -10.57
CA GLU A 68 7.35 14.07 -10.07
C GLU A 68 7.48 14.38 -8.57
N PRO A 69 6.91 15.49 -8.07
CA PRO A 69 6.93 15.77 -6.65
C PRO A 69 6.12 14.71 -5.88
N PRO A 70 6.64 14.18 -4.76
CA PRO A 70 5.85 13.30 -3.89
C PRO A 70 4.73 14.09 -3.21
N TYR A 71 3.66 13.41 -2.81
CA TYR A 71 2.62 14.02 -1.98
C TYR A 71 3.11 14.19 -0.54
N LEU A 72 2.63 15.24 0.11
CA LEU A 72 2.88 15.51 1.53
C LEU A 72 1.65 15.31 2.42
N GLU A 73 0.48 15.11 1.79
CA GLU A 73 -0.80 14.96 2.47
C GLU A 73 -1.59 13.77 1.91
N MET A 74 -2.32 13.08 2.78
CA MET A 74 -3.13 11.90 2.42
C MET A 74 -4.27 12.22 1.44
N PRO A 75 -5.10 13.27 1.61
CA PRO A 75 -6.24 13.52 0.73
C PRO A 75 -5.91 13.67 -0.77
N PRO A 76 -4.92 14.50 -1.19
CA PRO A 76 -4.58 14.61 -2.62
C PRO A 76 -3.98 13.31 -3.18
N LEU A 77 -3.15 12.61 -2.40
CA LEU A 77 -2.61 11.29 -2.79
C LEU A 77 -3.74 10.30 -3.10
N VAL A 78 -4.70 10.19 -2.18
CA VAL A 78 -5.81 9.24 -2.30
C VAL A 78 -6.76 9.65 -3.42
N SER A 79 -6.98 10.94 -3.62
CA SER A 79 -7.83 11.46 -4.69
C SER A 79 -7.32 11.06 -6.07
N ASP A 80 -6.05 11.34 -6.36
CA ASP A 80 -5.46 11.06 -7.67
C ASP A 80 -5.28 9.55 -7.90
N LEU A 81 -5.03 8.79 -6.84
CA LEU A 81 -5.00 7.33 -6.91
C LEU A 81 -6.40 6.74 -7.17
N ALA A 82 -7.46 7.32 -6.59
CA ALA A 82 -8.83 6.89 -6.84
C ALA A 82 -9.23 7.09 -8.31
N ASP A 83 -8.80 8.18 -8.95
CA ASP A 83 -9.02 8.38 -10.39
C ASP A 83 -8.39 7.25 -11.23
N ALA A 84 -7.14 6.90 -10.93
CA ALA A 84 -6.45 5.82 -11.63
C ALA A 84 -7.11 4.46 -11.38
N VAL A 85 -7.42 4.12 -10.13
CA VAL A 85 -8.04 2.83 -9.80
C VAL A 85 -9.44 2.71 -10.42
N LEU A 86 -10.28 3.75 -10.35
CA LEU A 86 -11.61 3.72 -10.95
C LEU A 86 -11.55 3.58 -12.48
N ALA A 87 -10.63 4.27 -13.14
CA ALA A 87 -10.44 4.14 -14.59
C ALA A 87 -10.02 2.71 -15.00
N ASP A 88 -9.16 2.05 -14.21
CA ASP A 88 -8.78 0.66 -14.49
C ASP A 88 -9.93 -0.32 -14.21
N VAL A 89 -10.60 -0.14 -13.07
CA VAL A 89 -11.73 -1.00 -12.64
C VAL A 89 -12.89 -0.96 -13.65
N GLU A 90 -13.18 0.21 -14.23
CA GLU A 90 -14.26 0.37 -15.21
C GLU A 90 -13.95 -0.33 -16.54
N THR A 91 -12.67 -0.38 -16.94
CA THR A 91 -12.24 -1.05 -18.17
C THR A 91 -11.81 -2.50 -17.99
N SER A 92 -11.76 -2.99 -16.75
CA SER A 92 -11.31 -4.33 -16.41
C SER A 92 -12.30 -5.43 -16.84
N ALA A 93 -11.78 -6.49 -17.45
CA ALA A 93 -12.53 -7.69 -17.80
C ALA A 93 -13.05 -8.47 -16.56
N ALA A 94 -12.62 -8.10 -15.35
CA ALA A 94 -13.10 -8.71 -14.10
C ALA A 94 -14.51 -8.22 -13.68
N GLY A 95 -15.16 -7.34 -14.45
CA GLY A 95 -16.52 -6.88 -14.17
C GLY A 95 -16.58 -5.98 -12.93
N ARG A 96 -15.70 -4.96 -12.88
CA ARG A 96 -15.59 -3.96 -11.80
C ARG A 96 -15.21 -4.53 -10.42
N ARG A 97 -14.84 -5.81 -10.34
CA ARG A 97 -14.30 -6.45 -9.14
C ARG A 97 -12.81 -6.18 -9.03
N TYR A 98 -12.35 -5.88 -7.82
CA TYR A 98 -10.93 -5.69 -7.50
C TYR A 98 -10.69 -5.88 -6.00
N ALA A 99 -9.44 -6.07 -5.61
CA ALA A 99 -9.00 -6.10 -4.23
C ALA A 99 -7.84 -5.12 -4.00
N LEU A 100 -7.60 -4.77 -2.73
CA LEU A 100 -6.50 -3.90 -2.32
C LEU A 100 -5.59 -4.62 -1.33
N TYR A 101 -4.28 -4.46 -1.50
CA TYR A 101 -3.27 -4.83 -0.52
C TYR A 101 -2.42 -3.61 -0.17
N GLY A 102 -2.25 -3.32 1.11
CA GLY A 102 -1.39 -2.24 1.57
C GLY A 102 -0.45 -2.68 2.68
N HIS A 103 0.81 -2.25 2.62
CA HIS A 103 1.78 -2.48 3.70
C HIS A 103 2.24 -1.16 4.34
N SER A 104 2.28 -1.10 5.67
CA SER A 104 2.67 0.07 6.45
C SER A 104 1.85 1.29 6.04
N LEU A 105 2.47 2.38 5.56
CA LEU A 105 1.75 3.52 4.98
C LEU A 105 0.72 3.08 3.92
N GLY A 106 1.09 2.15 3.04
CA GLY A 106 0.20 1.63 2.01
C GLY A 106 -1.09 1.02 2.56
N ALA A 107 -1.10 0.49 3.80
CA ALA A 107 -2.31 -0.02 4.44
C ALA A 107 -3.30 1.12 4.77
N ILE A 108 -2.79 2.26 5.26
CA ILE A 108 -3.59 3.45 5.53
C ILE A 108 -4.07 4.09 4.23
N VAL A 109 -3.20 4.19 3.21
CA VAL A 109 -3.58 4.69 1.89
C VAL A 109 -4.67 3.80 1.26
N ALA A 110 -4.54 2.47 1.36
CA ALA A 110 -5.54 1.55 0.83
C ALA A 110 -6.88 1.70 1.54
N PHE A 111 -6.87 1.88 2.85
CA PHE A 111 -8.08 2.12 3.63
C PHE A 111 -8.78 3.43 3.24
N GLU A 112 -8.05 4.53 3.16
CA GLU A 112 -8.59 5.82 2.73
C GLU A 112 -9.04 5.80 1.27
N LEU A 113 -8.37 5.03 0.41
CA LEU A 113 -8.78 4.79 -0.97
C LEU A 113 -10.16 4.14 -1.04
N VAL A 114 -10.47 3.14 -0.20
CA VAL A 114 -11.82 2.57 -0.14
C VAL A 114 -12.84 3.63 0.26
N ARG A 115 -12.53 4.45 1.28
CA ARG A 115 -13.43 5.52 1.73
C ARG A 115 -13.66 6.57 0.64
N GLU A 116 -12.61 6.95 -0.08
CA GLU A 116 -12.70 7.90 -1.19
C GLU A 116 -13.53 7.36 -2.34
N ILE A 117 -13.30 6.11 -2.75
CA ILE A 117 -14.10 5.45 -3.78
C ILE A 117 -15.57 5.37 -3.35
N ARG A 118 -15.86 5.05 -2.08
CA ARG A 118 -17.22 5.09 -1.51
C ARG A 118 -17.84 6.47 -1.59
N ARG A 119 -17.13 7.54 -1.22
CA ARG A 119 -17.60 8.93 -1.32
C ARG A 119 -17.93 9.34 -2.76
N ARG A 120 -17.21 8.77 -3.74
CA ARG A 120 -17.45 8.98 -5.18
C ARG A 120 -18.55 8.08 -5.77
N GLY A 121 -19.16 7.20 -4.99
CA GLY A 121 -20.16 6.24 -5.47
C GLY A 121 -19.60 5.11 -6.33
N GLY A 122 -18.29 4.86 -6.25
CA GLY A 122 -17.64 3.75 -6.96
C GLY A 122 -17.85 2.39 -6.28
N PRO A 123 -17.51 1.29 -6.96
CA PRO A 123 -17.67 -0.05 -6.42
C PRO A 123 -16.69 -0.31 -5.25
N PRO A 124 -17.13 -0.94 -4.15
CA PRO A 124 -16.20 -1.35 -3.09
C PRO A 124 -15.28 -2.48 -3.59
N PRO A 125 -14.05 -2.60 -3.06
CA PRO A 125 -13.24 -3.78 -3.33
C PRO A 125 -13.88 -5.01 -2.70
N VAL A 126 -13.61 -6.18 -3.27
CA VAL A 126 -14.09 -7.46 -2.75
C VAL A 126 -13.36 -7.87 -1.46
N HIS A 127 -12.15 -7.33 -1.24
CA HIS A 127 -11.33 -7.60 -0.06
C HIS A 127 -10.28 -6.49 0.14
N LEU A 128 -9.96 -6.18 1.40
CA LEU A 128 -8.87 -5.29 1.79
C LEU A 128 -7.87 -6.05 2.67
N PHE A 129 -6.62 -6.13 2.22
CA PHE A 129 -5.50 -6.65 3.01
C PHE A 129 -4.69 -5.50 3.58
N VAL A 130 -4.53 -5.49 4.89
CA VAL A 130 -3.73 -4.50 5.62
C VAL A 130 -2.58 -5.20 6.32
N SER A 131 -1.38 -4.67 6.18
CA SER A 131 -0.18 -5.34 6.68
C SER A 131 0.77 -4.36 7.33
N GLY A 132 1.43 -4.76 8.42
CA GLY A 132 2.48 -3.95 9.06
C GLY A 132 2.02 -2.54 9.46
N SER A 133 0.75 -2.39 9.86
CA SER A 133 0.17 -1.11 10.27
C SER A 133 -0.81 -1.28 11.43
N ASP A 134 -0.72 -0.38 12.40
CA ASP A 134 -1.79 -0.14 13.35
C ASP A 134 -3.07 0.32 12.66
N ALA A 135 -4.20 0.22 13.36
CA ALA A 135 -5.50 0.65 12.84
C ALA A 135 -5.52 2.17 12.63
N PRO A 136 -6.23 2.68 11.60
CA PRO A 136 -6.13 4.07 11.17
C PRO A 136 -6.50 5.07 12.28
N HIS A 137 -7.52 4.78 13.08
CA HIS A 137 -7.95 5.58 14.24
C HIS A 137 -7.05 5.50 15.48
N LEU A 138 -6.07 4.59 15.47
CA LEU A 138 -5.10 4.38 16.55
C LEU A 138 -3.65 4.64 16.08
N THR A 139 -3.49 5.18 14.87
CA THR A 139 -2.19 5.58 14.33
C THR A 139 -1.72 6.80 15.11
N TYR A 140 -1.00 6.55 16.20
CA TYR A 140 -0.22 7.55 16.89
C TYR A 140 1.22 7.08 16.89
N GLU A 141 2.09 7.85 16.24
CA GLU A 141 3.51 7.57 16.24
C GLU A 141 4.14 8.22 17.47
N ASP A 142 4.64 7.39 18.38
CA ASP A 142 5.47 7.86 19.48
C ASP A 142 6.88 8.15 18.93
N GLY A 143 7.26 9.44 18.85
CA GLY A 143 8.60 9.86 18.42
C GLY A 143 8.63 11.22 17.71
N PRO A 144 9.82 11.79 17.47
CA PRO A 144 9.94 12.99 16.66
C PRO A 144 9.54 12.69 15.20
N PRO A 145 8.85 13.62 14.51
CA PRO A 145 8.53 13.49 13.09
C PRO A 145 9.80 13.26 12.26
N VAL A 146 9.75 12.36 11.28
CA VAL A 146 10.85 12.10 10.35
C VAL A 146 11.23 13.35 9.56
N GLY A 147 10.28 14.26 9.31
CA GLY A 147 10.56 15.56 8.68
C GLY A 147 11.55 16.44 9.47
N GLY A 148 11.70 16.20 10.79
CA GLY A 148 12.66 16.89 11.65
C GLY A 148 13.97 16.13 11.87
N MET A 149 14.11 14.91 11.34
CA MET A 149 15.30 14.08 11.51
C MET A 149 16.43 14.52 10.57
N SER A 150 17.66 14.43 11.06
CA SER A 150 18.87 14.45 10.26
C SER A 150 18.93 13.24 9.32
N ARG A 151 19.77 13.32 8.29
CA ARG A 151 19.99 12.21 7.36
C ARG A 151 20.39 10.91 8.08
N ASP A 152 21.29 11.00 9.04
CA ASP A 152 21.81 9.83 9.77
C ASP A 152 20.72 9.19 10.64
N GLU A 153 19.82 9.98 11.22
CA GLU A 153 18.66 9.49 11.96
C GLU A 153 17.67 8.77 11.03
N VAL A 154 17.39 9.32 9.84
CA VAL A 154 16.55 8.63 8.85
C VAL A 154 17.20 7.32 8.40
N VAL A 155 18.51 7.30 8.16
CA VAL A 155 19.25 6.07 7.81
C VAL A 155 19.17 5.04 8.93
N ALA A 156 19.36 5.45 10.18
CA ALA A 156 19.26 4.56 11.33
C ALA A 156 17.83 3.99 11.47
N LEU A 157 16.80 4.82 11.23
CA LEU A 157 15.42 4.39 11.19
C LEU A 157 15.18 3.35 10.09
N LEU A 158 15.57 3.65 8.84
CA LEU A 158 15.40 2.73 7.71
C LEU A 158 16.12 1.40 7.95
N ARG A 159 17.35 1.43 8.50
CA ARG A 159 18.10 0.23 8.86
C ARG A 159 17.39 -0.59 9.93
N ARG A 160 16.79 0.07 10.93
CA ARG A 160 16.02 -0.60 12.00
C ARG A 160 14.72 -1.20 11.49
N LEU A 161 14.02 -0.51 10.58
CA LEU A 161 12.78 -1.01 9.99
C LEU A 161 13.05 -2.19 9.07
N GLY A 162 14.20 -2.21 8.40
CA GLY A 162 14.50 -3.16 7.33
C GLY A 162 13.93 -2.71 5.99
N GLY A 163 13.98 -3.59 4.98
CA GLY A 163 13.38 -3.34 3.66
C GLY A 163 14.19 -2.43 2.72
N THR A 164 15.11 -1.62 3.24
CA THR A 164 16.06 -0.85 2.42
C THR A 164 17.41 -1.60 2.35
N PRO A 165 17.95 -1.92 1.17
CA PRO A 165 19.23 -2.61 1.05
C PRO A 165 20.40 -1.81 1.63
N GLU A 166 21.34 -2.48 2.31
CA GLU A 166 22.49 -1.80 2.94
C GLU A 166 23.36 -1.04 1.93
N TRP A 167 23.51 -1.56 0.70
CA TRP A 167 24.25 -0.85 -0.34
C TRP A 167 23.62 0.50 -0.71
N LEU A 168 22.29 0.64 -0.58
CA LEU A 168 21.59 1.89 -0.83
C LEU A 168 21.74 2.86 0.35
N LEU A 169 21.76 2.35 1.58
CA LEU A 169 21.98 3.14 2.80
C LEU A 169 23.43 3.62 2.93
N ALA A 170 24.38 2.86 2.40
CA ALA A 170 25.81 3.15 2.46
C ALA A 170 26.30 4.09 1.34
N ASP A 171 25.52 4.29 0.28
CA ASP A 171 25.84 5.17 -0.85
C ASP A 171 25.13 6.54 -0.68
N PRO A 172 25.87 7.64 -0.42
CA PRO A 172 25.28 8.97 -0.24
C PRO A 172 24.50 9.49 -1.45
N GLU A 173 24.92 9.17 -2.67
CA GLU A 173 24.23 9.61 -3.89
C GLU A 173 22.93 8.83 -4.08
N ALA A 174 22.99 7.51 -3.89
CA ALA A 174 21.81 6.67 -4.00
C ALA A 174 20.77 6.98 -2.90
N LEU A 175 21.23 7.23 -1.67
CA LEU A 175 20.39 7.69 -0.59
C LEU A 175 19.75 9.05 -0.89
N ALA A 176 20.52 10.00 -1.43
CA ALA A 176 20.01 11.33 -1.78
C ALA A 176 18.88 11.28 -2.83
N MET A 177 18.87 10.25 -3.71
CA MET A 177 17.80 10.06 -4.68
C MET A 177 16.48 9.60 -4.05
N ILE A 178 16.52 8.78 -2.98
CA ILE A 178 15.30 8.22 -2.37
C ILE A 178 14.79 9.03 -1.18
N LEU A 179 15.67 9.75 -0.48
CA LEU A 179 15.38 10.41 0.78
C LEU A 179 14.21 11.41 0.70
N PRO A 180 14.07 12.25 -0.35
CA PRO A 180 12.94 13.17 -0.44
C PRO A 180 11.59 12.44 -0.48
N ALA A 181 11.49 11.33 -1.23
CA ALA A 181 10.27 10.54 -1.31
C ALA A 181 9.98 9.80 0.01
N VAL A 182 11.02 9.29 0.67
CA VAL A 182 10.90 8.68 2.00
C VAL A 182 10.34 9.70 3.01
N GLN A 183 10.95 10.89 3.10
CA GLN A 183 10.52 11.94 4.03
C GLN A 183 9.10 12.41 3.75
N ALA A 184 8.73 12.55 2.46
CA ALA A 184 7.38 12.91 2.07
C ALA A 184 6.36 11.85 2.49
N ASP A 185 6.64 10.56 2.26
CA ASP A 185 5.77 9.47 2.68
C ASP A 185 5.61 9.40 4.22
N PHE A 186 6.68 9.63 4.99
CA PHE A 186 6.57 9.74 6.44
C PHE A 186 5.75 10.97 6.85
N THR A 187 5.91 12.10 6.17
CA THR A 187 5.10 13.30 6.40
C THR A 187 3.62 13.00 6.19
N VAL A 188 3.25 12.30 5.11
CA VAL A 188 1.86 11.85 4.87
C VAL A 188 1.34 11.00 6.02
N LYS A 189 2.16 10.10 6.56
CA LYS A 189 1.77 9.21 7.65
C LYS A 189 1.64 9.95 8.99
N GLU A 190 2.59 10.81 9.32
CA GLU A 190 2.69 11.50 10.61
C GLU A 190 1.66 12.63 10.74
N THR A 191 1.30 13.25 9.62
CA THR A 191 0.27 14.30 9.56
C THR A 191 -1.14 13.73 9.29
N TYR A 192 -1.27 12.40 9.15
CA TYR A 192 -2.56 11.77 8.93
C TYR A 192 -3.49 11.98 10.12
N VAL A 193 -4.62 12.62 9.87
CA VAL A 193 -5.69 12.80 10.84
C VAL A 193 -6.85 11.90 10.45
N TYR A 194 -7.09 10.88 11.27
CA TYR A 194 -8.24 10.01 11.11
C TYR A 194 -9.55 10.82 11.29
N ARG A 195 -10.49 10.61 10.37
CA ARG A 195 -11.85 11.14 10.47
C ARG A 195 -12.83 9.99 10.69
N ASP A 196 -13.72 10.17 11.65
CA ASP A 196 -14.78 9.20 11.90
C ASP A 196 -15.73 9.10 10.70
N GLU A 197 -15.90 7.87 10.22
CA GLU A 197 -16.88 7.50 9.20
C GLU A 197 -17.41 6.10 9.51
N PRO A 198 -18.58 5.72 8.97
CA PRO A 198 -19.07 4.35 9.10
C PRO A 198 -18.01 3.32 8.66
N PRO A 199 -17.92 2.16 9.37
CA PRO A 199 -17.06 1.05 8.98
C PRO A 199 -17.26 0.65 7.52
N LEU A 200 -16.26 0.01 6.93
CA LEU A 200 -16.35 -0.48 5.56
C LEU A 200 -17.23 -1.73 5.49
N ASP A 201 -18.05 -1.84 4.45
CA ASP A 201 -18.75 -3.09 4.11
C ASP A 201 -17.84 -4.03 3.29
N VAL A 202 -16.55 -4.06 3.63
CA VAL A 202 -15.48 -4.76 2.93
C VAL A 202 -14.79 -5.72 3.89
N PRO A 203 -14.59 -7.01 3.54
CA PRO A 203 -13.81 -7.92 4.36
C PRO A 203 -12.36 -7.46 4.54
N ILE A 204 -11.85 -7.52 5.78
CA ILE A 204 -10.47 -7.11 6.10
C ILE A 204 -9.66 -8.32 6.58
N SER A 205 -8.50 -8.54 5.95
CA SER A 205 -7.46 -9.44 6.46
C SER A 205 -6.26 -8.62 6.93
N ALA A 206 -5.97 -8.68 8.24
CA ALA A 206 -4.84 -7.98 8.84
C ALA A 206 -3.64 -8.92 9.02
N LEU A 207 -2.51 -8.62 8.38
CA LEU A 207 -1.27 -9.37 8.50
C LEU A 207 -0.34 -8.65 9.48
N LEU A 208 -0.16 -9.22 10.67
CA LEU A 208 0.42 -8.56 11.83
C LEU A 208 1.75 -9.20 12.22
N SER A 209 2.84 -8.46 12.11
CA SER A 209 4.18 -8.93 12.50
C SER A 209 4.40 -8.80 14.01
N SER A 210 4.74 -9.89 14.69
CA SER A 210 4.80 -9.98 16.16
C SER A 210 5.98 -9.23 16.79
N ALA A 211 7.07 -9.05 16.05
CA ALA A 211 8.27 -8.33 16.49
C ALA A 211 8.47 -7.01 15.73
N ASP A 212 7.42 -6.49 15.09
CA ASP A 212 7.47 -5.20 14.42
C ASP A 212 7.44 -4.04 15.43
N PRO A 213 8.50 -3.22 15.52
CA PRO A 213 8.58 -2.14 16.50
C PRO A 213 7.64 -0.97 16.23
N ARG A 214 6.92 -0.97 15.09
CA ARG A 214 6.07 0.14 14.65
C ARG A 214 4.59 -0.12 14.85
N ILE A 215 4.21 -1.33 15.22
CA ILE A 215 2.82 -1.69 15.46
C ILE A 215 2.69 -2.30 16.84
N SER A 216 1.56 -2.03 17.48
CA SER A 216 1.20 -2.65 18.75
C SER A 216 0.13 -3.71 18.51
N PRO A 217 0.20 -4.90 19.12
CA PRO A 217 -0.88 -5.88 19.05
C PRO A 217 -2.25 -5.29 19.40
N ALA A 218 -2.31 -4.38 20.39
CA ALA A 218 -3.55 -3.73 20.81
C ALA A 218 -4.07 -2.73 19.75
N LYS A 219 -3.19 -1.88 19.21
CA LYS A 219 -3.56 -0.88 18.18
C LYS A 219 -3.92 -1.56 16.84
N SER A 220 -3.19 -2.61 16.46
CA SER A 220 -3.44 -3.41 15.27
C SER A 220 -4.74 -4.22 15.34
N ALA A 221 -5.15 -4.70 16.52
CA ALA A 221 -6.46 -5.33 16.70
C ALA A 221 -7.63 -4.36 16.40
N GLY A 222 -7.39 -3.04 16.48
CA GLY A 222 -8.37 -2.00 16.14
C GLY A 222 -8.90 -2.08 14.71
N TRP A 223 -8.19 -2.74 13.78
CA TRP A 223 -8.68 -2.94 12.41
C TRP A 223 -10.04 -3.67 12.37
N ARG A 224 -10.37 -4.46 13.40
CA ARG A 224 -11.69 -5.07 13.56
C ARG A 224 -12.83 -4.04 13.55
N ALA A 225 -12.62 -2.86 14.12
CA ALA A 225 -13.63 -1.80 14.19
C ALA A 225 -13.84 -1.08 12.85
N GLN A 226 -12.98 -1.32 11.85
CA GLN A 226 -12.98 -0.62 10.57
C GLN A 226 -13.76 -1.36 9.47
N THR A 227 -14.36 -2.50 9.80
CA THR A 227 -15.26 -3.26 8.92
C THR A 227 -16.52 -3.71 9.66
N SER A 228 -17.67 -3.64 8.98
CA SER A 228 -18.95 -4.15 9.47
C SER A 228 -19.15 -5.65 9.18
N VAL A 229 -18.26 -6.23 8.36
CA VAL A 229 -18.37 -7.61 7.86
C VAL A 229 -17.28 -8.50 8.48
N ARG A 230 -16.59 -9.32 7.69
CA ARG A 230 -15.58 -10.26 8.16
C ARG A 230 -14.25 -9.55 8.40
N TYR A 231 -13.68 -9.77 9.58
CA TYR A 231 -12.29 -9.45 9.92
C TYR A 231 -11.53 -10.72 10.30
N VAL A 232 -10.31 -10.88 9.77
CA VAL A 232 -9.40 -11.98 10.13
C VAL A 232 -8.00 -11.42 10.38
N ALA A 233 -7.39 -11.78 11.52
CA ALA A 233 -6.00 -11.47 11.82
C ALA A 233 -5.09 -12.66 11.51
N HIS A 234 -3.94 -12.40 10.90
CA HIS A 234 -2.91 -13.37 10.52
C HIS A 234 -1.58 -12.95 11.16
N PRO A 235 -1.17 -13.56 12.28
CA PRO A 235 0.09 -13.22 12.93
C PRO A 235 1.29 -13.76 12.15
N PHE A 236 2.34 -12.96 11.98
CA PHE A 236 3.64 -13.32 11.38
C PHE A 236 4.73 -13.22 12.43
N ASP A 237 5.62 -14.20 12.47
CA ASP A 237 6.83 -14.11 13.29
C ASP A 237 7.89 -13.30 12.57
N GLY A 238 8.41 -12.24 13.20
CA GLY A 238 9.46 -11.40 12.63
C GLY A 238 9.14 -9.90 12.69
N GLY A 239 10.01 -9.10 12.10
CA GLY A 239 9.95 -7.64 12.12
C GLY A 239 8.97 -7.04 11.11
N HIS A 240 9.11 -5.74 10.84
CA HIS A 240 8.20 -4.97 9.97
C HIS A 240 7.96 -5.63 8.60
N PHE A 241 9.03 -6.16 7.97
CA PHE A 241 8.97 -6.78 6.64
C PHE A 241 8.77 -8.30 6.64
N ALA A 242 8.43 -8.93 7.77
CA ALA A 242 8.26 -10.39 7.87
C ALA A 242 7.27 -10.96 6.84
N VAL A 243 6.24 -10.19 6.46
CA VAL A 243 5.25 -10.56 5.43
C VAL A 243 5.85 -10.69 4.02
N PHE A 244 6.92 -9.97 3.72
CA PHE A 244 7.66 -10.08 2.46
C PHE A 244 8.73 -11.16 2.55
N GLU A 245 9.41 -11.28 3.69
CA GLU A 245 10.39 -12.34 3.95
C GLU A 245 9.73 -13.73 3.90
N GLN A 246 8.47 -13.82 4.36
CA GLN A 246 7.62 -15.01 4.29
C GLN A 246 6.59 -14.91 3.16
N ALA A 247 6.99 -14.37 2.00
CA ALA A 247 6.10 -14.16 0.85
C ALA A 247 5.20 -15.37 0.50
N PRO A 248 5.66 -16.65 0.50
CA PRO A 248 4.79 -17.79 0.20
C PRO A 248 3.57 -17.90 1.13
N ARG A 249 3.74 -17.57 2.42
CA ARG A 249 2.65 -17.56 3.40
C ARG A 249 1.67 -16.42 3.14
N THR A 250 2.20 -15.23 2.83
CA THR A 250 1.40 -14.07 2.43
C THR A 250 0.58 -14.37 1.18
N HIS A 251 1.19 -14.99 0.17
CA HIS A 251 0.51 -15.41 -1.05
C HIS A 251 -0.61 -16.41 -0.77
N ALA A 252 -0.37 -17.41 0.08
CA ALA A 252 -1.40 -18.38 0.46
C ALA A 252 -2.62 -17.70 1.14
N ILE A 253 -2.39 -16.73 2.03
CA ILE A 253 -3.46 -15.97 2.69
C ILE A 253 -4.27 -15.17 1.65
N VAL A 254 -3.59 -14.49 0.73
CA VAL A 254 -4.25 -13.72 -0.33
C VAL A 254 -5.07 -14.64 -1.24
N SER A 255 -4.50 -15.75 -1.70
CA SER A 255 -5.20 -16.73 -2.54
C SER A 255 -6.41 -17.35 -1.84
N GLU A 256 -6.29 -17.72 -0.56
CA GLU A 256 -7.40 -18.28 0.23
C GLU A 256 -8.56 -17.30 0.34
N ALA A 257 -8.28 -16.04 0.68
CA ALA A 257 -9.27 -15.00 0.85
C ALA A 257 -9.95 -14.60 -0.47
N LEU A 258 -9.20 -14.59 -1.58
CA LEU A 258 -9.73 -14.21 -2.89
C LEU A 258 -10.36 -15.36 -3.68
N ARG A 259 -10.21 -16.62 -3.25
CA ARG A 259 -10.76 -17.82 -3.93
C ARG A 259 -12.22 -17.68 -4.41
N PRO A 260 -13.17 -17.05 -3.69
CA PRO A 260 -14.55 -16.90 -4.17
C PRO A 260 -14.71 -16.01 -5.41
N TRP A 261 -13.67 -15.27 -5.79
CA TRP A 261 -13.70 -14.22 -6.81
C TRP A 261 -12.83 -14.53 -8.02
N VAL A 262 -12.07 -15.62 -7.96
CA VAL A 262 -10.99 -16.01 -8.88
C VAL A 262 -11.34 -17.31 -9.59
#